data_AF-A0A5B0S1D7-F1
#
_entry.id   AF-A0A5B0S1D7-F1
#
_cell.length_a   1.000
_cell.length_b   1.000
_cell.length_c   1.000
_cell.angle_alpha   90.00
_cell.angle_beta   90.00
_cell.angle_gamma   90.00
#
_symmetry.space_group_name_H-M   'P 1'
#
loop_
_entity.id
_entity.type
_entity.pdbx_description
1 polymer ?
#
loop_
_entity_poly.entity_id
_entity_poly.type
_entity_poly.pdbx_seq_one_letter_code
_entity_poly.pdbx_strand_id
1 'polypeptide(L)'
;MSSTYQDFLLSNATRITSIESTLRSLTWFLPGRFKDAELASESLYTALNLLSLYHDRIITKVVTSLPSSQKPAQSSHARYTSAWCAVSSTYKFLAHALAIISHSQLLIEMVARRRLGSKRRWRVVLMLELIKALLRLKLVDLTSRMLVNPPLPERRIDPATLEAQSRNTTTTTAAANDLWSHQASSSSLTRHELNSSNSSSSESTWVGKRTGIVRPLIANLRSPPNDPLIGSGKSLVNDYLSRKALTLEEVLKPLDLVRKSKSNKDKLAEIIWILRPVIYVLTINRFGHRHAVPFLCSLSLEYLSYSLRQSGLQTPQARQLTPPIFFASPRRAAFQSFVSELERNELEARRLAFWSYFLRGPLWVLWTKPKLLQISNKFAHVPIFNLISTAILDYTPLLDEYHYYVS
;
A
#
# COMPACT_ATOMS: atom_id res chain seq x y z
N MET A 1 -1.93 21.83 -22.73
CA MET A 1 -0.73 21.08 -22.27
C MET A 1 -0.49 19.98 -23.27
N SER A 2 0.71 19.90 -23.85
CA SER A 2 0.99 19.17 -25.08
C SER A 2 0.75 17.67 -24.95
N SER A 3 -0.08 17.11 -25.83
CA SER A 3 -0.25 15.67 -26.04
C SER A 3 1.09 14.95 -26.16
N THR A 4 2.08 15.60 -26.77
CA THR A 4 3.45 15.11 -26.92
C THR A 4 4.12 14.67 -25.61
N TYR A 5 3.93 15.43 -24.51
CA TYR A 5 4.52 15.04 -23.22
C TYR A 5 3.78 13.84 -22.63
N GLN A 6 2.46 13.78 -22.78
CA GLN A 6 1.66 12.65 -22.34
C GLN A 6 2.07 11.36 -23.10
N ASP A 7 2.25 11.44 -24.41
CA ASP A 7 2.66 10.29 -25.24
C ASP A 7 4.09 9.84 -24.92
N PHE A 8 5.00 10.79 -24.66
CA PHE A 8 6.35 10.50 -24.17
C PHE A 8 6.34 9.79 -22.81
N LEU A 9 5.52 10.27 -21.87
CA LEU A 9 5.40 9.64 -20.55
C LEU A 9 4.86 8.21 -20.64
N LEU A 10 3.87 7.97 -21.51
CA LEU A 10 3.27 6.65 -21.67
C LEU A 10 4.25 5.66 -22.32
N SER A 11 4.97 6.08 -23.35
CA SER A 11 5.96 5.26 -24.04
C SER A 11 7.19 4.94 -23.17
N ASN A 12 7.52 5.80 -22.20
CA ASN A 12 8.69 5.65 -21.33
C ASN A 12 8.34 5.42 -19.86
N ALA A 13 7.11 5.01 -19.55
CA ALA A 13 6.61 4.94 -18.17
C ALA A 13 7.47 4.06 -17.24
N THR A 14 8.03 2.96 -17.76
CA THR A 14 8.93 2.07 -17.01
C THR A 14 10.28 2.73 -16.74
N ARG A 15 10.88 3.35 -17.75
CA ARG A 15 12.17 4.05 -17.64
C ARG A 15 12.08 5.21 -16.64
N ILE A 16 10.99 5.96 -16.68
CA ILE A 16 10.77 7.10 -15.78
C ILE A 16 10.64 6.62 -14.33
N THR A 17 9.89 5.55 -14.08
CA THR A 17 9.79 4.97 -12.74
C THR A 17 11.13 4.44 -12.22
N SER A 18 11.95 3.83 -13.09
CA SER A 18 13.30 3.41 -12.72
C SER A 18 14.20 4.61 -12.39
N ILE A 19 14.20 5.65 -13.23
CA ILE A 19 14.97 6.88 -12.99
C ILE A 19 14.54 7.53 -11.68
N GLU A 20 13.23 7.68 -11.44
CA GLU A 20 12.68 8.23 -10.21
C GLU A 20 13.13 7.42 -8.98
N SER A 21 13.12 6.10 -9.08
CA SER A 21 13.56 5.21 -8.00
C SER A 21 15.06 5.35 -7.72
N THR A 22 15.89 5.44 -8.77
CA THR A 22 17.34 5.66 -8.63
C THR A 22 17.69 7.05 -8.09
N LEU A 23 16.95 8.08 -8.48
CA LEU A 23 17.13 9.42 -7.95
C LEU A 23 16.70 9.47 -6.47
N ARG A 24 15.63 8.78 -6.11
CA ARG A 24 15.17 8.68 -4.72
C ARG A 24 16.17 7.93 -3.85
N SER A 25 16.81 6.87 -4.35
CA SER A 25 17.89 6.22 -3.59
C SER A 25 19.14 7.10 -3.51
N LEU A 26 19.48 7.84 -4.57
CA LEU A 26 20.60 8.78 -4.56
C LEU A 26 20.43 9.90 -3.52
N THR A 27 19.20 10.37 -3.28
CA THR A 27 18.93 11.37 -2.24
C THR A 27 19.38 10.95 -0.85
N TRP A 28 19.37 9.66 -0.55
CA TRP A 28 19.79 9.14 0.77
C TRP A 28 21.31 9.19 0.98
N PHE A 29 22.10 9.33 -0.09
CA PHE A 29 23.57 9.38 0.00
C PHE A 29 24.14 10.80 0.10
N LEU A 30 23.30 11.82 -0.07
CA LEU A 30 23.74 13.22 0.01
C LEU A 30 23.96 13.76 1.45
N PRO A 31 23.18 13.38 2.48
CA PRO A 31 23.35 13.90 3.82
C PRO A 31 24.77 13.66 4.36
N GLY A 32 25.41 14.70 4.91
CA GLY A 32 26.71 14.61 5.58
C GLY A 32 27.92 15.16 4.80
N ARG A 33 27.85 15.31 3.47
CA ARG A 33 29.02 15.81 2.68
C ARG A 33 29.10 17.35 2.59
N PHE A 34 27.99 18.05 2.74
CA PHE A 34 27.94 19.52 2.67
C PHE A 34 27.09 20.10 3.79
N LYS A 35 27.44 21.29 4.31
CA LYS A 35 26.62 22.03 5.30
C LYS A 35 25.20 22.31 4.80
N ASP A 36 25.03 22.40 3.47
CA ASP A 36 23.74 22.58 2.81
C ASP A 36 23.14 21.31 2.20
N ALA A 37 23.83 20.17 2.35
CA ALA A 37 23.38 18.91 1.76
C ALA A 37 22.00 18.50 2.27
N GLU A 38 21.70 18.72 3.55
CA GLU A 38 20.41 18.35 4.15
C GLU A 38 19.24 19.09 3.50
N LEU A 39 19.35 20.40 3.28
CA LEU A 39 18.29 21.15 2.59
C LEU A 39 18.22 20.77 1.11
N ALA A 40 19.37 20.54 0.46
CA ALA A 40 19.43 20.13 -0.94
C ALA A 40 18.78 18.74 -1.13
N SER A 41 19.09 17.76 -0.28
CA SER A 41 18.51 16.42 -0.33
C SER A 41 17.01 16.45 -0.04
N GLU A 42 16.56 17.23 0.94
CA GLU A 42 15.13 17.38 1.23
C GLU A 42 14.38 18.06 0.07
N SER A 43 14.98 19.07 -0.58
CA SER A 43 14.37 19.72 -1.75
C SER A 43 14.28 18.81 -2.97
N LEU A 44 15.33 18.02 -3.23
CA LEU A 44 15.30 17.00 -4.27
C LEU A 44 14.25 15.93 -3.95
N TYR A 45 14.16 15.48 -2.69
CA TYR A 45 13.16 14.50 -2.25
C TYR A 45 11.73 15.03 -2.42
N THR A 46 11.44 16.27 -2.00
CA THR A 46 10.15 16.91 -2.22
C THR A 46 9.86 17.06 -3.72
N ALA A 47 10.82 17.51 -4.53
CA ALA A 47 10.64 17.67 -5.97
C ALA A 47 10.32 16.35 -6.68
N LEU A 48 11.04 15.26 -6.35
CA LEU A 48 10.78 13.94 -6.89
C LEU A 48 9.38 13.45 -6.52
N ASN A 49 8.97 13.58 -5.25
CA ASN A 49 7.64 13.16 -4.82
C ASN A 49 6.53 13.94 -5.51
N LEU A 50 6.67 15.25 -5.66
CA LEU A 50 5.72 16.09 -6.40
C LEU A 50 5.66 15.73 -7.89
N LEU A 51 6.81 15.37 -8.49
CA LEU A 51 6.88 14.89 -9.87
C LEU A 51 6.13 13.56 -10.03
N SER A 52 6.32 12.58 -9.14
CA SER A 52 5.54 11.33 -9.16
C SER A 52 4.05 11.58 -9.00
N LEU A 53 3.62 12.47 -8.08
CA LEU A 53 2.22 12.85 -7.95
C LEU A 53 1.64 13.47 -9.24
N TYR A 54 2.47 14.23 -9.97
CA TYR A 54 2.08 14.80 -11.25
C TYR A 54 1.95 13.72 -12.34
N HIS A 55 2.90 12.78 -12.41
CA HIS A 55 2.84 11.64 -13.32
C HIS A 55 1.62 10.75 -13.04
N ASP A 56 1.32 10.47 -11.78
CA ASP A 56 0.15 9.68 -11.38
C ASP A 56 -1.16 10.34 -11.83
N ARG A 57 -1.24 11.68 -11.78
CA ARG A 57 -2.40 12.43 -12.29
C ARG A 57 -2.58 12.28 -13.80
N ILE A 58 -1.49 12.22 -14.57
CA ILE A 58 -1.52 12.02 -16.03
C ILE A 58 -1.93 10.58 -16.34
N ILE A 59 -1.27 9.61 -15.71
CA ILE A 59 -1.53 8.18 -15.92
C ILE A 59 -2.98 7.84 -15.57
N THR A 60 -3.51 8.38 -14.46
CA THR A 60 -4.91 8.15 -14.07
C THR A 60 -5.89 8.59 -15.15
N LYS A 61 -5.66 9.75 -15.80
CA LYS A 61 -6.51 10.22 -16.90
C LYS A 61 -6.49 9.26 -18.08
N VAL A 62 -5.32 8.76 -18.43
CA VAL A 62 -5.14 7.83 -19.56
C VAL A 62 -5.81 6.49 -19.25
N VAL A 63 -5.57 5.92 -18.07
CA VAL A 63 -6.18 4.65 -17.65
C VAL A 63 -7.71 4.75 -17.59
N THR A 64 -8.27 5.90 -17.20
CA THR A 64 -9.72 6.11 -17.24
C THR A 64 -10.29 6.16 -18.66
N SER A 65 -9.50 6.59 -19.65
CA SER A 65 -9.92 6.62 -21.07
C SER A 65 -9.80 5.28 -21.78
N LEU A 66 -9.12 4.29 -21.20
CA LEU A 66 -8.97 2.96 -21.81
C LEU A 66 -10.27 2.13 -21.73
N PRO A 67 -10.56 1.28 -22.74
CA PRO A 67 -11.65 0.30 -22.67
C PRO A 67 -11.48 -0.66 -21.50
N SER A 68 -12.58 -1.13 -20.90
CA SER A 68 -12.57 -2.01 -19.71
C SER A 68 -11.74 -3.30 -19.88
N SER A 69 -11.55 -3.78 -21.11
CA SER A 69 -10.74 -4.97 -21.43
C SER A 69 -9.23 -4.76 -21.23
N GLN A 70 -8.76 -3.51 -21.35
CA GLN A 70 -7.33 -3.15 -21.30
C GLN A 70 -6.91 -2.50 -19.98
N LYS A 71 -7.84 -2.37 -19.01
CA LYS A 71 -7.52 -1.76 -17.72
C LYS A 71 -6.64 -2.72 -16.90
N PRO A 72 -5.49 -2.27 -16.37
CA PRO A 72 -4.67 -3.10 -15.51
C PRO A 72 -5.43 -3.46 -14.23
N ALA A 73 -5.11 -4.61 -13.64
CA ALA A 73 -5.63 -4.99 -12.34
C ALA A 73 -5.22 -3.93 -11.31
N GLN A 74 -6.19 -3.40 -10.57
CA GLN A 74 -5.96 -2.36 -9.56
C GLN A 74 -5.99 -2.97 -8.17
N SER A 75 -5.08 -2.51 -7.30
CA SER A 75 -5.14 -2.87 -5.88
C SER A 75 -6.47 -2.44 -5.25
N SER A 76 -6.89 -3.11 -4.17
CA SER A 76 -8.10 -2.76 -3.41
C SER A 76 -8.07 -1.30 -2.95
N HIS A 77 -6.90 -0.83 -2.52
CA HIS A 77 -6.62 0.57 -2.18
C HIS A 77 -6.87 1.53 -3.36
N ALA A 78 -6.27 1.25 -4.53
CA ALA A 78 -6.41 2.10 -5.71
C ALA A 78 -7.86 2.12 -6.23
N ARG A 79 -8.59 0.99 -6.18
CA ARG A 79 -10.02 0.92 -6.50
C ARG A 79 -10.83 1.83 -5.58
N TYR A 80 -10.60 1.76 -4.27
CA TYR A 80 -11.31 2.57 -3.27
C TYR A 80 -11.07 4.08 -3.48
N THR A 81 -9.81 4.51 -3.52
CA THR A 81 -9.45 5.93 -3.59
C THR A 81 -9.76 6.55 -4.94
N SER A 82 -9.60 5.79 -6.04
CA SER A 82 -9.99 6.27 -7.38
C SER A 82 -11.50 6.46 -7.50
N ALA A 83 -12.31 5.58 -6.89
CA ALA A 83 -13.75 5.73 -6.85
C ALA A 83 -14.17 7.01 -6.10
N TRP A 84 -13.57 7.30 -4.94
CA TRP A 84 -13.83 8.56 -4.22
C TRP A 84 -13.39 9.81 -4.99
N CYS A 85 -12.25 9.73 -5.67
CA CYS A 85 -11.77 10.80 -6.54
C CYS A 85 -12.68 11.03 -7.76
N ALA A 86 -13.37 10.00 -8.23
CA ALA A 86 -14.34 10.09 -9.33
C ALA A 86 -15.69 10.65 -8.85
N VAL A 87 -16.12 10.29 -7.64
CA VAL A 87 -17.40 10.73 -7.07
C VAL A 87 -17.38 12.20 -6.67
N SER A 88 -16.27 12.70 -6.12
CA SER A 88 -16.23 14.06 -5.60
C SER A 88 -14.93 14.80 -5.93
N SER A 89 -15.09 15.97 -6.56
CA SER A 89 -13.98 16.88 -6.90
C SER A 89 -13.37 17.51 -5.65
N THR A 90 -14.17 17.72 -4.60
CA THR A 90 -13.72 18.21 -3.29
C THR A 90 -12.80 17.22 -2.60
N TYR A 91 -13.18 15.93 -2.53
CA TYR A 91 -12.29 14.88 -2.01
C TYR A 91 -11.00 14.82 -2.80
N LYS A 92 -11.09 14.84 -4.13
CA LYS A 92 -9.92 14.83 -5.01
C LYS A 92 -8.98 16.01 -4.70
N PHE A 93 -9.51 17.23 -4.61
CA PHE A 93 -8.73 18.42 -4.27
C PHE A 93 -8.08 18.31 -2.88
N LEU A 94 -8.86 17.93 -1.87
CA LEU A 94 -8.38 17.77 -0.48
C LEU A 94 -7.29 16.69 -0.37
N ALA A 95 -7.45 15.55 -1.02
CA ALA A 95 -6.47 14.46 -1.01
C ALA A 95 -5.15 14.88 -1.68
N HIS A 96 -5.21 15.61 -2.81
CA HIS A 96 -4.01 16.14 -3.46
C HIS A 96 -3.32 17.22 -2.61
N ALA A 97 -4.09 18.14 -2.03
CA ALA A 97 -3.55 19.16 -1.14
C ALA A 97 -2.86 18.52 0.09
N LEU A 98 -3.48 17.50 0.69
CA LEU A 98 -2.89 16.78 1.82
C LEU A 98 -1.57 16.10 1.42
N ALA A 99 -1.53 15.45 0.25
CA ALA A 99 -0.32 14.81 -0.25
C ALA A 99 0.81 15.84 -0.49
N ILE A 100 0.52 16.97 -1.14
CA ILE A 100 1.52 18.02 -1.41
C ILE A 100 2.09 18.56 -0.08
N ILE A 101 1.22 18.86 0.89
CA ILE A 101 1.66 19.37 2.20
C ILE A 101 2.52 18.31 2.92
N SER A 102 2.11 17.04 2.91
CA SER A 102 2.87 15.96 3.54
C SER A 102 4.26 15.77 2.93
N HIS A 103 4.41 15.80 1.59
CA HIS A 103 5.73 15.63 0.95
C HIS A 103 6.63 16.87 1.07
N SER A 104 6.06 18.05 1.31
CA SER A 104 6.79 19.32 1.48
C SER A 104 7.11 19.66 2.95
N GLN A 105 6.56 18.91 3.90
CA GLN A 105 6.65 19.23 5.33
C GLN A 105 8.08 19.38 5.82
N LEU A 106 8.93 18.37 5.58
CA LEU A 106 10.32 18.37 6.06
C LEU A 106 11.11 19.53 5.46
N LEU A 107 10.92 19.80 4.15
CA LEU A 107 11.52 20.96 3.50
C LEU A 107 11.08 22.28 4.16
N ILE A 108 9.79 22.47 4.41
CA ILE A 108 9.29 23.70 5.05
C ILE A 108 9.87 23.81 6.47
N GLU A 109 9.97 22.72 7.20
CA GLU A 109 10.56 22.69 8.53
C GLU A 109 12.06 23.04 8.52
N MET A 110 12.83 22.50 7.57
CA MET A 110 14.25 22.81 7.39
C MET A 110 14.46 24.27 6.97
N VAL A 111 13.62 24.79 6.08
CA VAL A 111 13.62 26.22 5.71
C VAL A 111 13.28 27.07 6.92
N ALA A 112 12.28 26.68 7.72
CA ALA A 112 11.88 27.39 8.92
C ALA A 112 13.00 27.39 9.97
N ARG A 113 13.73 26.28 10.14
CA ARG A 113 14.89 26.19 11.03
C ARG A 113 16.01 27.15 10.64
N ARG A 114 16.24 27.35 9.34
CA ARG A 114 17.30 28.23 8.82
C ARG A 114 16.93 29.71 8.86
N ARG A 115 15.68 30.03 8.53
CA ARG A 115 15.22 31.44 8.37
C ARG A 115 14.58 31.99 9.64
N LEU A 116 14.04 31.14 10.52
CA LEU A 116 13.32 31.56 11.72
C LEU A 116 13.96 31.01 12.99
N GLY A 117 13.86 31.77 14.09
CA GLY A 117 14.30 31.31 15.41
C GLY A 117 13.44 30.15 15.96
N SER A 118 13.98 29.44 16.95
CA SER A 118 13.39 28.22 17.54
C SER A 118 11.88 28.33 17.85
N LYS A 119 11.45 29.41 18.52
CA LYS A 119 10.01 29.61 18.86
C LYS A 119 9.10 29.73 17.64
N ARG A 120 9.57 30.35 16.55
CA ARG A 120 8.78 30.54 15.33
C ARG A 120 8.76 29.28 14.47
N ARG A 121 9.84 28.46 14.47
CA ARG A 121 9.86 27.12 13.84
C ARG A 121 8.73 26.25 14.36
N TRP A 122 8.59 26.13 15.68
CA TRP A 122 7.52 25.32 16.29
C TRP A 122 6.11 25.82 15.95
N ARG A 123 5.93 27.14 15.75
CA ARG A 123 4.67 27.70 15.25
C ARG A 123 4.37 27.27 13.82
N VAL A 124 5.38 27.23 12.94
CA VAL A 124 5.22 26.73 11.56
C VAL A 124 4.84 25.26 11.56
N VAL A 125 5.52 24.42 12.36
CA VAL A 125 5.20 22.99 12.50
C VAL A 125 3.77 22.81 13.01
N LEU A 126 3.35 23.56 14.03
CA LEU A 126 1.98 23.51 14.54
C LEU A 126 0.95 23.89 13.47
N MET A 127 1.23 24.94 12.68
CA MET A 127 0.32 25.36 11.60
C MET A 127 0.23 24.30 10.50
N LEU A 128 1.34 23.65 10.12
CA LEU A 128 1.33 22.56 9.15
C LEU A 128 0.54 21.35 9.66
N GLU A 129 0.75 20.94 10.91
CA GLU A 129 -0.02 19.84 11.50
C GLU A 129 -1.50 20.19 11.62
N LEU A 130 -1.84 21.42 12.01
CA LEU A 130 -3.21 21.90 12.09
C LEU A 130 -3.89 21.89 10.71
N ILE A 131 -3.23 22.42 9.68
CA ILE A 131 -3.74 22.41 8.31
C ILE A 131 -4.00 20.97 7.88
N LYS A 132 -3.02 20.06 8.02
CA LYS A 132 -3.21 18.65 7.66
C LYS A 132 -4.35 17.99 8.45
N ALA A 133 -4.49 18.29 9.74
CA ALA A 133 -5.59 17.78 10.56
C ALA A 133 -6.95 18.28 10.04
N LEU A 134 -7.08 19.57 9.69
CA LEU A 134 -8.30 20.12 9.10
C LEU A 134 -8.64 19.45 7.75
N LEU A 135 -7.65 19.23 6.89
CA LEU A 135 -7.85 18.51 5.63
C LEU A 135 -8.34 17.07 5.87
N ARG A 136 -7.71 16.35 6.80
CA ARG A 136 -8.13 14.97 7.16
C ARG A 136 -9.51 14.93 7.79
N LEU A 137 -9.86 15.89 8.65
CA LEU A 137 -11.20 15.99 9.23
C LEU A 137 -12.26 16.24 8.16
N LYS A 138 -11.99 17.11 7.18
CA LYS A 138 -12.89 17.32 6.03
C LYS A 138 -13.02 16.08 5.15
N LEU A 139 -11.95 15.30 4.96
CA LEU A 139 -12.03 14.01 4.25
C LEU A 139 -12.90 12.99 4.99
N VAL A 140 -12.78 12.91 6.32
CA VAL A 140 -13.62 12.01 7.14
C VAL A 140 -15.07 12.48 7.16
N ASP A 141 -15.34 13.78 7.20
CA ASP A 141 -16.70 14.34 7.16
C ASP A 141 -17.40 13.97 5.84
N LEU A 142 -16.70 14.13 4.71
CA LEU A 142 -17.22 13.76 3.38
C LEU A 142 -17.45 12.26 3.21
N THR A 143 -16.54 11.43 3.71
CA THR A 143 -16.60 9.97 3.50
C THR A 143 -17.45 9.25 4.55
N SER A 144 -17.57 9.82 5.76
CA SER A 144 -18.13 9.19 6.97
C SER A 144 -17.58 7.77 7.21
N ARG A 145 -16.33 7.54 6.83
CA ARG A 145 -15.61 6.26 6.85
C ARG A 145 -14.24 6.47 7.49
N MET A 146 -13.58 5.37 7.83
CA MET A 146 -12.18 5.42 8.26
C MET A 146 -11.30 6.03 7.15
N LEU A 147 -10.41 6.95 7.53
CA LEU A 147 -9.48 7.53 6.56
C LEU A 147 -8.40 6.50 6.20
N VAL A 148 -8.30 6.20 4.90
CA VAL A 148 -7.25 5.35 4.34
C VAL A 148 -6.01 6.19 4.05
N ASN A 149 -4.83 5.73 4.48
CA ASN A 149 -3.56 6.43 4.26
C ASN A 149 -2.67 5.64 3.28
N PRO A 150 -2.23 6.25 2.16
CA PRO A 150 -2.53 7.61 1.67
C PRO A 150 -3.93 7.75 1.04
N PRO A 151 -4.53 8.96 1.02
CA PRO A 151 -5.88 9.19 0.46
C PRO A 151 -5.94 9.21 -1.07
N LEU A 152 -4.80 9.00 -1.75
CA LEU A 152 -4.69 9.01 -3.20
C LEU A 152 -4.48 7.58 -3.73
N PRO A 153 -4.84 7.31 -5.00
CA PRO A 153 -4.53 6.04 -5.64
C PRO A 153 -3.02 5.80 -5.65
N GLU A 154 -2.56 4.76 -4.95
CA GLU A 154 -1.17 4.34 -5.03
C GLU A 154 -0.93 3.59 -6.34
N ARG A 155 0.15 3.97 -7.04
CA ARG A 155 0.72 3.21 -8.17
C ARG A 155 1.53 2.03 -7.65
N ARG A 156 0.90 1.11 -6.92
CA ARG A 156 1.50 -0.21 -6.67
C ARG A 156 1.31 -1.06 -7.91
N ILE A 157 2.29 -1.02 -8.79
CA ILE A 157 2.44 -2.07 -9.77
C ILE A 157 3.34 -3.10 -9.09
N ASP A 158 2.75 -4.16 -8.54
CA ASP A 158 3.57 -5.24 -8.00
C ASP A 158 4.43 -5.75 -9.16
N PRO A 159 5.78 -5.75 -9.06
CA PRO A 159 6.63 -6.27 -10.12
C PRO A 159 6.25 -7.73 -10.42
N ALA A 160 5.77 -8.47 -9.43
CA ALA A 160 5.22 -9.82 -9.59
C ALA A 160 3.91 -9.86 -10.42
N THR A 161 3.03 -8.84 -10.35
CA THR A 161 1.83 -8.77 -11.19
C THR A 161 2.15 -8.28 -12.59
N LEU A 162 3.12 -7.38 -12.74
CA LEU A 162 3.71 -6.99 -14.03
C LEU A 162 4.45 -8.15 -14.67
N GLU A 163 5.18 -8.96 -13.92
CA GLU A 163 5.86 -10.17 -14.39
C GLU A 163 4.86 -11.29 -14.66
N ALA A 164 3.79 -11.43 -13.88
CA ALA A 164 2.72 -12.39 -14.16
C ALA A 164 1.89 -11.96 -15.38
N GLN A 165 1.65 -10.66 -15.56
CA GLN A 165 0.95 -10.11 -16.70
C GLN A 165 1.85 -10.10 -17.93
N SER A 166 3.13 -9.73 -17.80
CA SER A 166 4.18 -9.87 -18.82
C SER A 166 4.34 -11.32 -19.21
N ARG A 167 4.52 -12.25 -18.25
CA ARG A 167 4.51 -13.70 -18.50
C ARG A 167 3.24 -14.13 -19.20
N ASN A 168 2.06 -13.67 -18.77
CA ASN A 168 0.79 -13.97 -19.43
C ASN A 168 0.68 -13.38 -20.83
N THR A 169 1.27 -12.20 -21.09
CA THR A 169 1.23 -11.48 -22.38
C THR A 169 2.26 -12.07 -23.33
N THR A 170 3.48 -12.34 -22.86
CA THR A 170 4.48 -13.16 -23.56
C THR A 170 3.99 -14.60 -23.71
N THR A 171 3.14 -15.16 -22.85
CA THR A 171 2.49 -16.46 -23.11
C THR A 171 1.17 -16.34 -23.88
N THR A 172 0.68 -15.15 -24.22
CA THR A 172 -0.46 -15.02 -25.16
C THR A 172 -0.05 -14.50 -26.53
N THR A 173 1.14 -13.91 -26.68
CA THR A 173 1.75 -13.61 -27.99
C THR A 173 2.95 -14.50 -28.33
N ALA A 174 3.68 -15.06 -27.35
CA ALA A 174 4.73 -16.08 -27.61
C ALA A 174 4.28 -17.53 -27.33
N ALA A 175 3.30 -17.81 -26.45
CA ALA A 175 2.67 -19.16 -26.43
C ALA A 175 1.59 -19.35 -27.51
N ALA A 176 1.31 -18.31 -28.31
CA ALA A 176 0.62 -18.49 -29.58
C ALA A 176 1.57 -18.89 -30.72
N ASN A 177 2.91 -18.83 -30.55
CA ASN A 177 3.83 -19.12 -31.64
C ASN A 177 5.01 -20.06 -31.35
N ASP A 178 5.48 -20.31 -30.12
CA ASP A 178 6.61 -21.22 -29.93
C ASP A 178 6.60 -21.92 -28.56
N LEU A 179 5.95 -23.09 -28.49
CA LEU A 179 6.36 -24.15 -27.57
C LEU A 179 5.75 -25.52 -27.96
N TRP A 180 5.86 -25.94 -29.24
CA TRP A 180 5.73 -27.35 -29.70
C TRP A 180 6.19 -27.58 -31.16
N SER A 181 7.07 -26.73 -31.68
CA SER A 181 7.86 -26.99 -32.89
C SER A 181 9.28 -27.36 -32.47
N HIS A 182 9.84 -28.40 -33.09
CA HIS A 182 11.18 -28.97 -32.88
C HIS A 182 11.30 -30.15 -31.92
N GLN A 183 10.76 -31.29 -32.36
CA GLN A 183 11.56 -32.52 -32.40
C GLN A 183 11.19 -33.36 -33.62
N ALA A 184 11.57 -32.90 -34.81
CA ALA A 184 11.54 -33.72 -36.02
C ALA A 184 12.61 -33.24 -37.00
N SER A 185 13.79 -33.86 -36.94
CA SER A 185 14.73 -33.93 -38.05
C SER A 185 15.75 -35.06 -37.82
N SER A 186 15.42 -36.27 -38.28
CA SER A 186 16.37 -37.18 -38.96
C SER A 186 15.60 -38.36 -39.59
N SER A 187 15.41 -38.23 -40.91
CA SER A 187 15.48 -39.28 -41.95
C SER A 187 15.32 -40.77 -41.55
N SER A 188 14.30 -41.45 -42.09
CA SER A 188 14.36 -42.20 -43.37
C SER A 188 13.30 -43.30 -43.47
N LEU A 189 12.65 -43.35 -44.64
CA LEU A 189 12.04 -44.50 -45.31
C LEU A 189 11.11 -45.44 -44.51
N THR A 190 9.80 -45.27 -44.69
CA THR A 190 8.96 -46.27 -45.38
C THR A 190 7.57 -45.71 -45.66
N ARG A 191 7.18 -45.83 -46.93
CA ARG A 191 5.84 -45.57 -47.46
C ARG A 191 4.93 -46.72 -47.04
N HIS A 192 3.87 -46.45 -46.28
CA HIS A 192 2.66 -47.24 -46.33
C HIS A 192 1.45 -46.40 -45.93
N GLU A 193 0.57 -46.17 -46.90
CA GLU A 193 -0.83 -45.87 -46.67
C GLU A 193 -1.47 -47.04 -45.91
N LEU A 194 -2.29 -46.75 -44.91
CA LEU A 194 -3.64 -47.32 -44.72
C LEU A 194 -4.21 -46.95 -43.34
N ASN A 195 -5.43 -46.40 -43.39
CA ASN A 195 -6.54 -46.56 -42.46
C ASN A 195 -6.42 -46.18 -40.97
N SER A 196 -7.32 -45.25 -40.62
CA SER A 196 -8.27 -45.39 -39.51
C SER A 196 -7.69 -45.48 -38.10
N SER A 197 -7.42 -44.31 -37.50
CA SER A 197 -7.87 -43.92 -36.15
C SER A 197 -7.17 -42.61 -35.75
N ASN A 198 -7.64 -41.46 -36.27
CA ASN A 198 -6.98 -40.19 -35.96
C ASN A 198 -7.39 -39.68 -34.57
N SER A 199 -6.54 -40.03 -33.61
CA SER A 199 -6.05 -39.17 -32.54
C SER A 199 -7.08 -38.23 -31.90
N SER A 200 -7.59 -38.63 -30.74
CA SER A 200 -8.04 -37.70 -29.72
C SER A 200 -6.84 -36.84 -29.28
N SER A 201 -6.49 -35.83 -30.07
CA SER A 201 -5.65 -34.73 -29.64
C SER A 201 -6.40 -34.07 -28.50
N SER A 202 -5.98 -34.35 -27.27
CA SER A 202 -6.51 -33.72 -26.07
C SER A 202 -6.56 -32.21 -26.28
N GLU A 203 -7.76 -31.67 -26.52
CA GLU A 203 -7.95 -30.24 -26.72
C GLU A 203 -7.37 -29.54 -25.49
N SER A 204 -6.28 -28.79 -25.70
CA SER A 204 -5.54 -28.15 -24.61
C SER A 204 -6.36 -27.01 -23.98
N THR A 205 -7.30 -26.48 -24.76
CA THR A 205 -7.93 -25.20 -24.50
C THR A 205 -9.35 -25.15 -25.08
N TRP A 206 -10.29 -24.62 -24.31
CA TRP A 206 -11.67 -24.40 -24.69
C TRP A 206 -11.87 -22.97 -25.15
N VAL A 207 -12.57 -22.76 -26.27
CA VAL A 207 -12.89 -21.43 -26.79
C VAL A 207 -14.40 -21.20 -26.75
N GLY A 208 -14.81 -20.12 -26.08
CA GLY A 208 -16.22 -19.77 -25.99
C GLY A 208 -16.79 -19.31 -27.33
N LYS A 209 -17.78 -20.05 -27.87
CA LYS A 209 -18.39 -19.78 -29.19
C LYS A 209 -18.94 -18.37 -29.40
N ARG A 210 -19.39 -17.69 -28.33
CA ARG A 210 -19.95 -16.33 -28.37
C ARG A 210 -18.98 -15.24 -27.93
N THR A 211 -18.06 -15.57 -27.04
CA THR A 211 -17.18 -14.60 -26.38
C THR A 211 -15.77 -14.62 -26.94
N GLY A 212 -15.38 -15.65 -27.69
CA GLY A 212 -14.02 -15.86 -28.17
C GLY A 212 -13.01 -16.11 -27.04
N ILE A 213 -13.48 -16.28 -25.80
CA ILE A 213 -12.60 -16.40 -24.64
C ILE A 213 -11.99 -17.80 -24.61
N VAL A 214 -10.67 -17.83 -24.62
CA VAL A 214 -9.82 -19.02 -24.59
C VAL A 214 -9.51 -19.38 -23.13
N ARG A 215 -9.81 -20.61 -22.69
CA ARG A 215 -9.59 -21.11 -21.32
C ARG A 215 -8.94 -22.49 -21.31
N PRO A 216 -7.90 -22.74 -20.50
CA PRO A 216 -7.33 -24.08 -20.37
C PRO A 216 -8.35 -25.04 -19.75
N LEU A 217 -8.41 -26.28 -20.23
CA LEU A 217 -9.24 -27.30 -19.60
C LEU A 217 -8.61 -27.74 -18.27
N ILE A 218 -9.45 -27.99 -17.27
CA ILE A 218 -9.00 -28.46 -15.93
C ILE A 218 -8.23 -29.78 -16.04
N ALA A 219 -8.56 -30.62 -17.03
CA ALA A 219 -7.85 -31.86 -17.31
C ALA A 219 -6.37 -31.66 -17.60
N ASN A 220 -6.00 -30.54 -18.23
CA ASN A 220 -4.62 -30.23 -18.61
C ASN A 220 -3.85 -29.52 -17.49
N LEU A 221 -4.53 -29.05 -16.45
CA LEU A 221 -3.94 -28.47 -15.24
C LEU A 221 -3.58 -29.55 -14.19
N ARG A 222 -3.98 -30.80 -14.44
CA ARG A 222 -3.65 -31.94 -13.58
C ARG A 222 -2.30 -32.50 -14.02
N SER A 223 -1.30 -32.48 -13.13
CA SER A 223 -0.04 -33.17 -13.39
C SER A 223 -0.27 -34.67 -13.59
N PRO A 224 0.53 -35.36 -14.42
CA PRO A 224 0.46 -36.81 -14.57
C PRO A 224 0.68 -37.47 -13.20
N PRO A 225 -0.01 -38.59 -12.90
CA PRO A 225 -0.11 -39.14 -11.55
C PRO A 225 1.20 -39.66 -10.92
N ASN A 226 2.34 -39.61 -11.61
CA ASN A 226 3.53 -40.40 -11.26
C ASN A 226 4.84 -39.60 -11.02
N ASP A 227 4.83 -38.27 -10.92
CA ASP A 227 6.05 -37.51 -10.60
C ASP A 227 6.18 -37.23 -9.08
N PRO A 228 7.14 -37.87 -8.37
CA PRO A 228 7.29 -37.73 -6.92
C PRO A 228 7.91 -36.40 -6.46
N LEU A 229 8.32 -35.52 -7.37
CA LEU A 229 8.99 -34.24 -7.08
C LEU A 229 8.03 -33.03 -7.03
N ILE A 230 6.80 -33.16 -7.55
CA ILE A 230 5.83 -32.07 -7.64
C ILE A 230 4.52 -32.54 -7.01
N GLY A 231 4.16 -31.97 -5.86
CA GLY A 231 3.00 -32.37 -5.08
C GLY A 231 1.71 -32.53 -5.90
N SER A 232 0.85 -33.45 -5.44
CA SER A 232 -0.44 -33.85 -6.02
C SER A 232 -1.10 -32.75 -6.87
N GLY A 233 -1.35 -33.00 -8.16
CA GLY A 233 -1.92 -32.03 -9.13
C GLY A 233 -3.25 -31.36 -8.75
N LYS A 234 -3.84 -31.71 -7.60
CA LYS A 234 -4.88 -30.93 -6.92
C LYS A 234 -4.37 -29.53 -6.49
N SER A 235 -3.10 -29.38 -6.15
CA SER A 235 -2.50 -28.09 -5.75
C SER A 235 -2.51 -27.08 -6.89
N LEU A 236 -2.07 -27.47 -8.10
CA LEU A 236 -2.03 -26.60 -9.29
C LEU A 236 -3.42 -26.15 -9.75
N VAL A 237 -4.42 -27.06 -9.70
CA VAL A 237 -5.81 -26.70 -10.00
C VAL A 237 -6.34 -25.74 -8.94
N ASN A 238 -6.09 -26.00 -7.66
CA ASN A 238 -6.50 -25.10 -6.58
C ASN A 238 -5.81 -23.74 -6.65
N ASP A 239 -4.55 -23.69 -7.06
CA ASP A 239 -3.79 -22.46 -7.30
C ASP A 239 -4.35 -21.69 -8.50
N TYR A 240 -4.72 -22.38 -9.58
CA TYR A 240 -5.37 -21.77 -10.73
C TYR A 240 -6.76 -21.23 -10.36
N LEU A 241 -7.56 -22.02 -9.64
CA LEU A 241 -8.89 -21.64 -9.21
C LEU A 241 -8.85 -20.52 -8.18
N SER A 242 -7.92 -20.52 -7.23
CA SER A 242 -7.77 -19.43 -6.25
C SER A 242 -7.31 -18.11 -6.90
N ARG A 243 -6.46 -18.17 -7.94
CA ARG A 243 -6.08 -16.99 -8.73
C ARG A 243 -7.20 -16.43 -9.60
N LYS A 244 -8.16 -17.29 -10.01
CA LYS A 244 -9.29 -16.90 -10.88
C LYS A 244 -10.60 -16.70 -10.14
N ALA A 245 -10.72 -17.20 -8.92
CA ALA A 245 -11.86 -16.98 -8.06
C ALA A 245 -11.89 -15.51 -7.66
N LEU A 246 -13.01 -14.83 -7.96
CA LEU A 246 -13.23 -13.48 -7.48
C LEU A 246 -13.29 -13.52 -5.96
N THR A 247 -12.41 -12.78 -5.29
CA THR A 247 -12.51 -12.58 -3.86
C THR A 247 -13.76 -11.75 -3.55
N LEU A 248 -14.31 -11.86 -2.34
CA LEU A 248 -15.49 -11.08 -1.93
C LEU A 248 -15.27 -9.57 -2.11
N GLU A 249 -14.02 -9.11 -2.01
CA GLU A 249 -13.60 -7.72 -2.24
C GLU A 249 -13.63 -7.29 -3.70
N GLU A 250 -13.42 -8.23 -4.62
CA GLU A 250 -13.54 -7.95 -6.05
C GLU A 250 -15.01 -7.77 -6.46
N VAL A 251 -15.91 -8.51 -5.80
CA VAL A 251 -17.36 -8.39 -6.02
C VAL A 251 -17.95 -7.13 -5.36
N LEU A 252 -17.35 -6.67 -4.27
CA LEU A 252 -17.81 -5.47 -3.55
C LEU A 252 -17.67 -4.20 -4.40
N LYS A 253 -18.64 -3.29 -4.26
CA LYS A 253 -18.55 -1.95 -4.83
C LYS A 253 -17.32 -1.25 -4.25
N PRO A 254 -16.55 -0.49 -5.04
CA PRO A 254 -15.32 0.14 -4.55
C PRO A 254 -15.52 0.99 -3.30
N LEU A 255 -16.64 1.72 -3.18
CA LEU A 255 -16.91 2.57 -2.01
C LEU A 255 -17.26 1.79 -0.74
N ASP A 256 -17.67 0.53 -0.86
CA ASP A 256 -18.07 -0.34 0.25
C ASP A 256 -16.91 -1.20 0.77
N LEU A 257 -15.71 -1.07 0.20
CA LEU A 257 -14.49 -1.73 0.70
C LEU A 257 -14.15 -1.31 2.14
N VAL A 258 -14.39 -0.05 2.51
CA VAL A 258 -14.20 0.44 3.88
C VAL A 258 -15.56 0.67 4.50
N ARG A 259 -15.87 0.13 5.68
CA ARG A 259 -17.20 0.28 6.28
C ARG A 259 -17.53 1.72 6.68
N LYS A 260 -18.81 2.09 6.54
CA LYS A 260 -19.33 3.38 6.99
C LYS A 260 -19.45 3.41 8.52
N SER A 261 -18.94 4.48 9.12
CA SER A 261 -19.03 4.74 10.56
C SER A 261 -20.49 4.92 10.97
N LYS A 262 -21.04 3.97 11.74
CA LYS A 262 -22.44 4.02 12.22
C LYS A 262 -22.53 4.66 13.61
N SER A 263 -21.53 4.43 14.46
CA SER A 263 -21.51 4.94 15.83
C SER A 263 -20.83 6.31 15.92
N ASN A 264 -21.28 7.15 16.84
CA ASN A 264 -20.56 8.36 17.22
C ASN A 264 -19.19 8.03 17.83
N LYS A 265 -19.06 6.86 18.47
CA LYS A 265 -17.78 6.38 19.04
C LYS A 265 -16.73 6.17 17.94
N ASP A 266 -17.13 5.61 16.80
CA ASP A 266 -16.25 5.40 15.64
C ASP A 266 -15.78 6.73 15.05
N LYS A 267 -16.71 7.70 14.90
CA LYS A 267 -16.37 9.06 14.44
C LYS A 267 -15.39 9.75 15.39
N LEU A 268 -15.65 9.68 16.69
CA LEU A 268 -14.76 10.24 17.71
C LEU A 268 -13.38 9.58 17.67
N ALA A 269 -13.32 8.26 17.46
CA ALA A 269 -12.07 7.55 17.35
C ALA A 269 -11.21 8.04 16.17
N GLU A 270 -11.82 8.32 15.01
CA GLU A 270 -11.14 8.92 13.85
C GLU A 270 -10.69 10.36 14.13
N ILE A 271 -11.52 11.17 14.79
CA ILE A 271 -11.16 12.55 15.16
C ILE A 271 -9.94 12.56 16.09
N ILE A 272 -9.94 11.71 17.11
CA ILE A 272 -8.83 11.60 18.07
C ILE A 272 -7.55 11.11 17.35
N TRP A 273 -7.69 10.16 16.42
CA TRP A 273 -6.56 9.68 15.61
C TRP A 273 -5.93 10.81 14.80
N ILE A 274 -6.77 11.65 14.16
CA ILE A 274 -6.31 12.76 13.31
C ILE A 274 -5.70 13.90 14.14
N LEU A 275 -6.24 14.19 15.32
CA LEU A 275 -5.77 15.29 16.18
C LEU A 275 -4.45 15.00 16.90
N ARG A 276 -4.03 13.73 16.98
CA ARG A 276 -2.83 13.33 17.72
C ARG A 276 -1.58 14.16 17.39
N PRO A 277 -1.16 14.35 16.12
CA PRO A 277 0.04 15.12 15.81
C PRO A 277 -0.08 16.59 16.25
N VAL A 278 -1.27 17.18 16.15
CA VAL A 278 -1.53 18.56 16.58
C VAL A 278 -1.39 18.70 18.09
N ILE A 279 -2.02 17.78 18.84
CA ILE A 279 -1.96 17.80 20.31
C ILE A 279 -0.52 17.52 20.77
N TYR A 280 0.21 16.65 20.08
CA TYR A 280 1.62 16.39 20.36
C TYR A 280 2.49 17.65 20.20
N VAL A 281 2.38 18.37 19.09
CA VAL A 281 3.14 19.62 18.88
C VAL A 281 2.69 20.71 19.87
N LEU A 282 1.40 20.78 20.20
CA LEU A 282 0.87 21.73 21.17
C LEU A 282 1.44 21.47 22.57
N THR A 283 1.48 20.21 22.99
CA THR A 283 2.05 19.82 24.29
C THR A 283 3.56 20.03 24.35
N ILE A 284 4.31 19.80 23.26
CA ILE A 284 5.73 20.18 23.17
C ILE A 284 5.90 21.69 23.32
N ASN A 285 5.06 22.50 22.66
CA ASN A 285 5.15 23.95 22.74
C ASN A 285 4.81 24.48 24.16
N ARG A 286 3.96 23.76 24.91
CA ARG A 286 3.54 24.15 26.26
C ARG A 286 4.51 23.72 27.36
N PHE A 287 4.90 22.45 27.37
CA PHE A 287 5.70 21.85 28.43
C PHE A 287 7.18 21.75 28.06
N GLY A 288 7.52 21.77 26.78
CA GLY A 288 8.88 21.56 26.30
C GLY A 288 9.16 20.11 25.91
N HIS A 289 10.22 19.92 25.12
CA HIS A 289 10.58 18.65 24.49
C HIS A 289 11.14 17.59 25.46
N ARG A 290 11.63 17.99 26.64
CA ARG A 290 12.24 17.06 27.62
C ARG A 290 11.23 16.38 28.54
N HIS A 291 10.00 16.90 28.61
CA HIS A 291 9.00 16.38 29.53
C HIS A 291 8.34 15.13 28.95
N ALA A 292 7.90 14.21 29.82
CA ALA A 292 7.17 13.01 29.41
C ALA A 292 5.71 13.27 29.01
N VAL A 293 5.19 14.48 29.28
CA VAL A 293 3.78 14.84 29.06
C VAL A 293 3.37 14.72 27.58
N PRO A 294 4.11 15.25 26.59
CA PRO A 294 3.74 15.09 25.18
C PRO A 294 3.67 13.63 24.74
N PHE A 295 4.61 12.82 25.24
CA PHE A 295 4.64 11.39 24.98
C PHE A 295 3.42 10.67 25.57
N LEU A 296 3.13 10.85 26.86
CA LEU A 296 2.01 10.20 27.55
C LEU A 296 0.67 10.67 26.99
N CYS A 297 0.55 11.96 26.63
CA CYS A 297 -0.65 12.51 26.02
C CYS A 297 -0.91 11.90 24.64
N SER A 298 0.11 11.78 23.79
CA SER A 298 -0.04 11.14 22.49
C SER A 298 -0.39 9.64 22.61
N LEU A 299 0.26 8.93 23.54
CA LEU A 299 -0.02 7.52 23.82
C LEU A 299 -1.44 7.30 24.36
N SER A 300 -1.92 8.18 25.25
CA SER A 300 -3.27 8.08 25.80
C SER A 300 -4.34 8.36 24.75
N LEU A 301 -4.14 9.33 23.86
CA LEU A 301 -5.03 9.57 22.72
C LEU A 301 -5.07 8.39 21.75
N GLU A 302 -3.94 7.74 21.53
CA GLU A 302 -3.85 6.55 20.71
C GLU A 302 -4.58 5.36 21.30
N TYR A 303 -4.38 5.11 22.59
CA TYR A 303 -5.13 4.09 23.32
C TYR A 303 -6.63 4.37 23.35
N LEU A 304 -7.03 5.63 23.59
CA LEU A 304 -8.44 6.05 23.58
C LEU A 304 -9.08 5.82 22.21
N SER A 305 -8.38 6.23 21.14
CA SER A 305 -8.80 6.02 19.76
C SER A 305 -8.94 4.52 19.43
N TYR A 306 -8.01 3.69 19.90
CA TYR A 306 -8.05 2.24 19.73
C TYR A 306 -9.21 1.59 20.48
N SER A 307 -9.39 1.92 21.77
CA SER A 307 -10.46 1.41 22.62
C SER A 307 -11.85 1.76 22.06
N LEU A 308 -12.04 2.99 21.57
CA LEU A 308 -13.29 3.41 20.93
C LEU A 308 -13.58 2.63 19.64
N ARG A 309 -12.55 2.41 18.78
CA ARG A 309 -12.70 1.57 17.57
C ARG A 309 -13.05 0.12 17.90
N GLN A 310 -12.36 -0.48 18.89
CA GLN A 310 -12.66 -1.86 19.30
C GLN A 310 -14.09 -2.00 19.81
N SER A 311 -14.57 -1.02 20.58
CA SER A 311 -15.95 -0.99 21.05
C SER A 311 -16.96 -0.94 19.89
N GLY A 312 -16.64 -0.24 18.81
CA GLY A 312 -17.45 -0.22 17.58
C GLY A 312 -17.47 -1.54 16.83
N LEU A 313 -16.32 -2.22 16.75
CA LEU A 313 -16.18 -3.55 16.13
C LEU A 313 -16.94 -4.64 16.91
N GLN A 314 -16.88 -4.59 18.24
CA GLN A 314 -17.52 -5.52 19.17
C GLN A 314 -19.03 -5.29 19.35
N THR A 315 -19.66 -4.43 18.54
CA THR A 315 -21.12 -4.36 18.46
C THR A 315 -21.62 -5.18 17.25
N PRO A 316 -21.49 -6.51 17.21
CA PRO A 316 -22.22 -7.31 16.24
C PRO A 316 -23.66 -7.35 16.72
N GLN A 317 -24.58 -6.67 16.02
CA GLN A 317 -25.99 -7.07 15.83
C GLN A 317 -26.71 -7.88 16.94
N ALA A 318 -26.48 -7.64 18.24
CA ALA A 318 -27.18 -8.32 19.33
C ALA A 318 -28.64 -7.81 19.51
N ARG A 319 -29.12 -7.00 18.54
CA ARG A 319 -30.53 -6.60 18.40
C ARG A 319 -31.10 -7.01 17.04
N GLN A 320 -30.80 -8.21 16.57
CA GLN A 320 -31.71 -8.92 15.67
C GLN A 320 -32.18 -10.18 16.40
N LEU A 321 -33.19 -10.00 17.25
CA LEU A 321 -34.13 -11.06 17.54
C LEU A 321 -34.62 -11.60 16.18
N THR A 322 -34.36 -12.87 15.92
CA THR A 322 -35.04 -13.76 14.96
C THR A 322 -35.54 -13.09 13.66
N PRO A 323 -34.90 -13.29 12.49
CA PRO A 323 -35.53 -12.91 11.24
C PRO A 323 -36.85 -13.69 11.08
N PRO A 324 -37.99 -13.04 10.77
CA PRO A 324 -39.21 -13.78 10.43
C PRO A 324 -38.91 -14.67 9.21
N ILE A 325 -39.31 -15.93 9.33
CA ILE A 325 -38.98 -17.05 8.43
C ILE A 325 -39.40 -16.80 6.95
N PHE A 326 -40.15 -15.74 6.67
CA PHE A 326 -40.79 -15.50 5.37
C PHE A 326 -40.13 -14.43 4.47
N PHE A 327 -39.14 -13.66 4.94
CA PHE A 327 -38.41 -12.70 4.08
C PHE A 327 -36.89 -12.76 4.28
N ALA A 328 -36.24 -13.66 3.54
CA ALA A 328 -34.79 -13.77 3.51
C ALA A 328 -34.15 -12.55 2.82
N SER A 329 -33.70 -11.56 3.61
CA SER A 329 -32.70 -10.56 3.16
C SER A 329 -31.33 -10.72 3.85
N PRO A 330 -30.70 -11.91 3.91
CA PRO A 330 -29.44 -12.10 4.65
C PRO A 330 -28.20 -11.51 3.95
N ARG A 331 -28.23 -11.34 2.62
CA ARG A 331 -27.02 -10.95 1.85
C ARG A 331 -26.46 -9.60 2.29
N ARG A 332 -27.31 -8.58 2.46
CA ARG A 332 -26.83 -7.21 2.75
C ARG A 332 -26.23 -7.06 4.16
N ALA A 333 -26.66 -7.85 5.13
CA ALA A 333 -26.11 -7.81 6.48
C ALA A 333 -24.73 -8.48 6.56
N ALA A 334 -24.56 -9.63 5.89
CA ALA A 334 -23.28 -10.34 5.85
C ALA A 334 -22.15 -9.53 5.18
N PHE A 335 -22.46 -8.75 4.14
CA PHE A 335 -21.46 -7.87 3.52
C PHE A 335 -21.10 -6.65 4.36
N GLN A 336 -21.93 -6.25 5.34
CA GLN A 336 -21.63 -5.13 6.23
C GLN A 336 -20.75 -5.51 7.42
N SER A 337 -20.71 -6.78 7.80
CA SER A 337 -19.81 -7.30 8.84
C SER A 337 -18.44 -7.72 8.29
N PHE A 338 -18.32 -7.91 6.98
CA PHE A 338 -17.06 -8.24 6.32
C PHE A 338 -16.05 -7.09 6.45
N VAL A 339 -14.83 -7.43 6.90
CA VAL A 339 -13.69 -6.51 6.97
C VAL A 339 -12.81 -6.79 5.76
N SER A 340 -12.74 -5.85 4.82
CA SER A 340 -11.85 -5.94 3.65
C SER A 340 -10.39 -5.90 4.09
N GLU A 341 -9.50 -6.53 3.31
CA GLU A 341 -8.05 -6.41 3.38
C GLU A 341 -7.60 -4.95 3.44
N LEU A 342 -8.25 -4.05 2.70
CA LEU A 342 -7.94 -2.62 2.77
C LEU A 342 -8.15 -2.05 4.18
N GLU A 343 -9.30 -2.36 4.78
CA GLU A 343 -9.63 -1.92 6.14
C GLU A 343 -8.74 -2.62 7.17
N ARG A 344 -8.46 -3.90 6.98
CA ARG A 344 -7.57 -4.68 7.85
C ARG A 344 -6.14 -4.14 7.83
N ASN A 345 -5.59 -3.85 6.66
CA ASN A 345 -4.24 -3.31 6.50
C ASN A 345 -4.12 -1.94 7.18
N GLU A 346 -5.12 -1.07 7.06
CA GLU A 346 -5.14 0.22 7.75
C GLU A 346 -5.23 0.02 9.28
N LEU A 347 -6.09 -0.89 9.77
CA LEU A 347 -6.18 -1.19 11.21
C LEU A 347 -4.88 -1.79 11.75
N GLU A 348 -4.22 -2.66 10.98
CA GLU A 348 -2.93 -3.24 11.34
C GLU A 348 -1.83 -2.18 11.35
N ALA A 349 -1.77 -1.29 10.36
CA ALA A 349 -0.83 -0.16 10.35
C ALA A 349 -1.02 0.74 11.59
N ARG A 350 -2.28 1.05 11.96
CA ARG A 350 -2.61 1.82 13.16
C ARG A 350 -2.27 1.07 14.46
N ARG A 351 -2.38 -0.25 14.48
CA ARG A 351 -1.93 -1.09 15.61
C ARG A 351 -0.41 -1.12 15.71
N LEU A 352 0.28 -1.18 14.57
CA LEU A 352 1.74 -1.16 14.51
C LEU A 352 2.30 0.20 14.93
N ALA A 353 1.55 1.29 14.77
CA ALA A 353 1.96 2.62 15.23
C ALA A 353 2.25 2.67 16.74
N PHE A 354 1.60 1.85 17.58
CA PHE A 354 1.93 1.74 19.01
C PHE A 354 3.39 1.32 19.24
N TRP A 355 3.93 0.45 18.39
CA TRP A 355 5.31 -0.01 18.52
C TRP A 355 6.32 1.11 18.30
N SER A 356 5.97 2.14 17.52
CA SER A 356 6.83 3.31 17.31
C SER A 356 7.10 4.09 18.61
N TYR A 357 6.27 3.97 19.64
CA TYR A 357 6.48 4.64 20.93
C TYR A 357 7.59 3.99 21.75
N PHE A 358 7.91 2.72 21.53
CA PHE A 358 9.09 2.11 22.15
C PHE A 358 10.39 2.75 21.64
N LEU A 359 10.37 3.25 20.40
CA LEU A 359 11.49 3.95 19.78
C LEU A 359 11.45 5.47 20.04
N ARG A 360 10.50 5.98 20.85
CA ARG A 360 10.33 7.43 21.05
C ARG A 360 10.26 7.82 22.53
N GLY A 361 10.84 8.98 22.85
CA GLY A 361 10.63 9.66 24.12
C GLY A 361 11.18 8.90 25.34
N PRO A 362 10.49 8.92 26.50
CA PRO A 362 11.01 8.35 27.74
C PRO A 362 11.19 6.83 27.69
N LEU A 363 10.34 6.09 26.95
CA LEU A 363 10.50 4.64 26.82
C LEU A 363 11.78 4.26 26.09
N TRP A 364 12.17 5.04 25.07
CA TRP A 364 13.44 4.85 24.38
C TRP A 364 14.62 4.97 25.35
N VAL A 365 14.68 6.08 26.09
CA VAL A 365 15.81 6.38 26.99
C VAL A 365 15.88 5.41 28.17
N LEU A 366 14.73 5.08 28.77
CA LEU A 366 14.68 4.31 30.03
C LEU A 366 14.70 2.80 29.81
N TRP A 367 14.14 2.30 28.70
CA TRP A 367 13.93 0.87 28.51
C TRP A 367 14.56 0.34 27.23
N THR A 368 14.23 0.91 26.07
CA THR A 368 14.62 0.34 24.78
C THR A 368 16.12 0.47 24.52
N LYS A 369 16.70 1.66 24.72
CA LYS A 369 18.13 1.95 24.52
C LYS A 369 19.04 1.06 25.38
N PRO A 370 18.89 0.96 26.72
CA PRO A 370 19.76 0.11 27.51
C PRO A 370 19.62 -1.37 27.16
N LYS A 371 18.42 -1.83 26.79
CA LYS A 371 18.21 -3.21 26.31
C LYS A 371 18.88 -3.46 24.97
N LEU A 372 18.78 -2.51 24.05
CA LEU A 372 19.43 -2.58 22.73
C LEU A 372 20.95 -2.66 22.88
N LEU A 373 21.53 -1.84 23.77
CA LEU A 373 22.97 -1.87 24.08
C LEU A 373 23.39 -3.18 24.76
N GLN A 374 22.59 -3.71 25.69
CA GLN A 374 22.84 -5.03 26.29
C GLN A 374 22.82 -6.15 25.25
N ILE A 375 21.85 -6.12 24.34
CA ILE A 375 21.71 -7.05 23.23
C ILE A 375 22.92 -6.92 22.30
N SER A 376 23.28 -5.70 21.90
CA SER A 376 24.47 -5.42 21.08
C SER A 376 25.73 -5.99 21.72
N ASN A 377 25.97 -5.69 22.99
CA ASN A 377 27.14 -6.19 23.71
C ASN A 377 27.15 -7.72 23.81
N LYS A 378 25.98 -8.38 23.89
CA LYS A 378 25.83 -9.84 23.84
C LYS A 378 26.10 -10.44 22.46
N PHE A 379 25.78 -9.70 21.41
CA PHE A 379 25.99 -10.18 20.03
C PHE A 379 27.35 -9.79 19.45
N ALA A 380 28.06 -8.84 20.06
CA ALA A 380 29.40 -8.40 19.65
C ALA A 380 30.43 -9.53 19.65
N HIS A 381 30.29 -10.52 20.55
CA HIS A 381 31.21 -11.66 20.67
C HIS A 381 30.86 -12.85 19.77
N VAL A 382 29.73 -12.82 19.06
CA VAL A 382 29.36 -13.88 18.12
C VAL A 382 29.64 -13.40 16.70
N PRO A 383 30.57 -14.01 15.94
CA PRO A 383 31.04 -13.48 14.66
C PRO A 383 29.92 -13.31 13.61
N ILE A 384 28.89 -14.16 13.65
CA ILE A 384 27.72 -14.07 12.75
C ILE A 384 26.85 -12.85 13.07
N PHE A 385 26.77 -12.45 14.35
CA PHE A 385 25.91 -11.34 14.80
C PHE A 385 26.67 -10.04 15.06
N ASN A 386 27.99 -10.04 14.87
CA ASN A 386 28.82 -8.86 15.03
C ASN A 386 28.35 -7.70 14.11
N LEU A 387 27.96 -8.00 12.87
CA LEU A 387 27.39 -7.01 11.94
C LEU A 387 26.11 -6.34 12.48
N ILE A 388 25.27 -7.10 13.18
CA ILE A 388 24.05 -6.56 13.78
C ILE A 388 24.40 -5.69 15.00
N SER A 389 25.38 -6.11 15.80
CA SER A 389 25.89 -5.31 16.91
C SER A 389 26.49 -3.99 16.44
N THR A 390 27.35 -4.00 15.42
CA THR A 390 27.94 -2.77 14.88
C THR A 390 26.88 -1.86 14.29
N ALA A 391 25.92 -2.41 13.51
CA ALA A 391 24.81 -1.62 12.99
C ALA A 391 23.99 -0.98 14.12
N ILE A 392 23.64 -1.72 15.16
CA ILE A 392 22.90 -1.20 16.32
C ILE A 392 23.65 -0.02 16.98
N LEU A 393 24.95 -0.14 17.19
CA LEU A 393 25.76 0.90 17.80
C LEU A 393 25.86 2.14 16.91
N ASP A 394 26.00 1.97 15.60
CA ASP A 394 26.07 3.07 14.63
C ASP A 394 24.73 3.79 14.46
N TYR A 395 23.61 3.06 14.51
CA TYR A 395 22.26 3.64 14.39
C TYR A 395 21.75 4.28 15.67
N THR A 396 22.21 3.86 16.86
CA THR A 396 21.76 4.43 18.15
C THR A 396 21.94 5.96 18.25
N PRO A 397 23.10 6.57 17.92
CA PRO A 397 23.27 8.02 17.97
C PRO A 397 22.43 8.75 16.92
N LEU A 398 22.23 8.16 15.73
CA LEU A 398 21.36 8.72 14.69
C LEU A 398 19.89 8.75 15.15
N LEU A 399 19.43 7.66 15.78
CA LEU A 399 18.09 7.58 16.35
C LEU A 399 17.91 8.60 17.47
N ASP A 400 18.90 8.76 18.36
CA ASP A 400 18.87 9.82 19.36
C ASP A 400 18.69 11.19 18.67
N GLU A 401 19.55 11.53 17.71
CA GLU A 401 19.49 12.81 16.98
C GLU A 401 18.13 13.03 16.29
N TYR A 402 17.66 12.08 15.48
CA TYR A 402 16.37 12.20 14.77
C TYR A 402 15.17 12.24 15.71
N HIS A 403 15.16 11.48 16.80
CA HIS A 403 14.05 11.50 17.77
C HIS A 403 14.03 12.77 18.62
N TYR A 404 15.18 13.41 18.84
CA TYR A 404 15.23 14.75 19.44
C TYR A 404 14.81 15.87 18.47
N TYR A 405 14.82 15.65 17.15
CA TYR A 405 14.62 16.70 16.15
C TYR A 405 13.38 16.60 15.25
N VAL A 406 12.78 15.41 15.03
CA VAL A 406 11.68 15.18 14.06
C VAL A 406 10.40 14.66 14.75
N SER A 407 9.94 15.41 15.73
CA SER A 407 8.69 15.08 16.44
C SER A 407 7.76 16.27 16.48
#